data_AF-A0A445BL89-F1
#
_entry.id   AF-A0A445BL89-F1
#
_cell.length_a   1.000
_cell.length_b   1.000
_cell.length_c   1.000
_cell.angle_alpha   90.00
_cell.angle_beta   90.00
_cell.angle_gamma   90.00
#
_symmetry.space_group_name_H-M   'P 1'
#
loop_
_entity.id
_entity.type
_entity.pdbx_description
1 polymer ?
#
loop_
_entity_poly.entity_id
_entity_poly.type
_entity_poly.pdbx_seq_one_letter_code
_entity_poly.pdbx_strand_id
1 'polypeptide(L)'
;MKRVEESFQRAGNVVVNRFDRRNELFEVKRLPCRHVLACCANQRLDWQVYVHNVYKVSEIRKVYRGEFVPMGDPSTWDRYKGAKVIANWILRRATKEIPKSTRYLNEMDSRDMHGPCKCTICGREGHSRSRSPQCAGPSSARGH
;
A
#
# COMPACT_ATOMS: atom_id res chain seq x y z
N MET A 1 26.95 -22.04 -6.37
CA MET A 1 26.39 -22.09 -7.74
C MET A 1 26.38 -23.51 -8.30
N LYS A 2 27.51 -24.24 -8.33
CA LYS A 2 27.60 -25.62 -8.87
C LYS A 2 26.55 -26.62 -8.35
N ARG A 3 26.24 -26.59 -7.04
CA ARG A 3 25.27 -27.50 -6.41
C ARG A 3 23.81 -27.32 -6.89
N VAL A 4 23.48 -26.13 -7.40
CA VAL A 4 22.13 -25.80 -7.89
C VAL A 4 21.99 -26.31 -9.34
N GLU A 5 23.04 -26.19 -10.16
CA GLU A 5 23.12 -26.77 -11.52
C GLU A 5 23.01 -28.30 -11.52
N GLU A 6 23.72 -28.99 -10.60
CA GLU A 6 23.63 -30.45 -10.49
C GLU A 6 22.25 -30.93 -10.04
N SER A 7 21.51 -30.12 -9.28
CA SER A 7 20.12 -30.40 -8.89
C SER A 7 19.17 -30.35 -10.10
N PHE A 8 19.48 -29.54 -11.13
CA PHE A 8 18.71 -29.49 -12.38
C PHE A 8 18.90 -30.75 -13.24
N GLN A 9 20.02 -31.47 -13.12
CA GLN A 9 20.29 -32.68 -13.90
C GLN A 9 19.71 -33.95 -13.24
N ARG A 10 19.54 -33.95 -11.91
CA ARG A 10 19.17 -35.15 -11.13
C ARG A 10 17.65 -35.36 -11.01
N ALA A 11 16.85 -34.31 -11.21
CA ALA A 11 15.41 -34.41 -11.38
C ALA A 11 15.10 -34.60 -12.87
N GLY A 12 14.91 -35.85 -13.28
CA GLY A 12 14.77 -36.24 -14.68
C GLY A 12 14.06 -35.22 -15.57
N ASN A 13 14.80 -34.70 -16.54
CA ASN A 13 14.32 -34.23 -17.84
C ASN A 13 13.23 -33.14 -17.83
N VAL A 14 13.04 -32.39 -16.74
CA VAL A 14 12.24 -31.17 -16.81
C VAL A 14 13.12 -30.09 -17.40
N VAL A 15 13.11 -30.01 -18.72
CA VAL A 15 13.67 -28.90 -19.48
C VAL A 15 12.89 -27.64 -19.09
N VAL A 16 13.32 -26.95 -18.03
CA VAL A 16 12.86 -25.60 -17.65
C VAL A 16 13.21 -24.57 -18.75
N ASN A 17 13.89 -24.98 -19.83
CA ASN A 17 14.17 -24.15 -21.00
C ASN A 17 12.99 -23.98 -21.98
N ARG A 18 11.80 -24.53 -21.72
CA ARG A 18 10.64 -24.39 -22.62
C ARG A 18 9.47 -23.55 -22.11
N PHE A 19 9.55 -22.97 -20.91
CA PHE A 19 8.51 -22.06 -20.44
C PHE A 19 8.83 -20.62 -20.86
N ASP A 20 8.40 -20.33 -22.10
CA ASP A 20 8.03 -19.05 -22.71
C ASP A 20 8.78 -17.76 -22.31
N ARG A 21 8.89 -16.89 -23.31
CA ARG A 21 9.45 -15.52 -23.34
C ARG A 21 8.94 -14.53 -22.26
N ARG A 22 8.22 -15.00 -21.24
CA ARG A 22 7.68 -14.29 -20.07
C ARG A 22 8.35 -14.67 -18.75
N ASN A 23 9.35 -15.55 -18.75
CA ASN A 23 10.13 -15.88 -17.55
C ASN A 23 11.22 -14.85 -17.20
N GLU A 24 11.19 -13.67 -17.84
CA GLU A 24 12.04 -12.52 -17.48
C GLU A 24 11.91 -12.15 -15.99
N LEU A 25 10.75 -12.41 -15.38
CA LEU A 25 10.51 -12.15 -13.96
C LEU A 25 11.42 -12.99 -13.05
N PHE A 26 11.76 -14.22 -13.44
CA PHE A 26 12.64 -15.09 -12.65
C PHE A 26 14.10 -14.65 -12.75
N GLU A 27 14.56 -14.31 -13.97
CA GLU A 27 15.90 -13.79 -14.20
C GLU A 27 16.16 -12.47 -13.46
N VAL A 28 15.15 -11.59 -13.42
CA VAL A 28 15.26 -10.27 -12.79
C VAL A 28 15.00 -10.31 -11.28
N LYS A 29 13.96 -11.02 -10.82
CA LYS A 29 13.55 -11.02 -9.39
C LYS A 29 14.13 -12.17 -8.57
N ARG A 30 14.82 -13.14 -9.18
CA ARG A 30 15.37 -14.34 -8.52
C ARG A 30 14.38 -15.06 -7.57
N LEU A 31 13.10 -15.00 -7.91
CA LEU A 31 11.97 -15.57 -7.19
C LEU A 31 11.21 -16.52 -8.13
N PRO A 32 10.87 -17.75 -7.71
CA PRO A 32 10.13 -18.70 -8.53
C PRO A 32 8.85 -18.09 -9.11
N CYS A 33 8.67 -18.20 -10.42
CA CYS A 33 7.41 -17.81 -11.04
C CYS A 33 6.31 -18.83 -10.72
N ARG A 34 5.05 -18.47 -10.96
CA ARG A 34 3.89 -19.36 -10.70
C ARG A 34 4.02 -20.72 -11.39
N HIS A 35 4.64 -20.79 -12.58
CA HIS A 35 4.85 -22.04 -13.30
C HIS A 35 5.82 -22.96 -12.57
N VAL A 36 6.95 -22.43 -12.07
CA VAL A 36 7.92 -23.20 -11.28
C VAL A 36 7.27 -23.74 -10.01
N LEU A 37 6.48 -22.93 -9.31
CA LEU A 37 5.74 -23.37 -8.12
C LEU A 37 4.74 -24.50 -8.44
N ALA A 38 4.01 -24.38 -9.55
CA ALA A 38 3.07 -25.42 -9.99
C ALA A 38 3.78 -26.73 -10.38
N CYS A 39 4.92 -26.65 -11.09
CA CYS A 39 5.73 -27.83 -11.40
C CYS A 39 6.27 -28.51 -10.14
N CYS A 40 6.76 -27.72 -9.17
CA CYS A 40 7.24 -28.25 -7.90
C CYS A 40 6.14 -28.98 -7.13
N ALA A 41 4.93 -28.39 -7.07
CA ALA A 41 3.78 -29.01 -6.42
C ALA A 41 3.39 -30.35 -7.07
N ASN A 42 3.35 -30.40 -8.40
CA ASN A 42 3.02 -31.62 -9.15
C ASN A 42 4.06 -32.73 -8.97
N GLN A 43 5.34 -32.37 -8.88
CA GLN A 43 6.45 -33.33 -8.79
C GLN A 43 6.91 -33.60 -7.35
N ARG A 44 6.22 -33.04 -6.35
CA ARG A 44 6.59 -33.13 -4.93
C ARG A 44 8.02 -32.67 -4.66
N LEU A 45 8.49 -31.67 -5.41
CA LEU A 45 9.79 -31.05 -5.21
C LEU A 45 9.66 -29.91 -4.20
N ASP A 46 10.69 -29.74 -3.38
CA ASP A 46 10.78 -28.58 -2.50
C ASP A 46 11.06 -27.32 -3.33
N TRP A 47 10.08 -26.42 -3.40
CA TRP A 47 10.20 -25.19 -4.16
C TRP A 47 11.19 -24.19 -3.52
N GLN A 48 11.50 -24.34 -2.22
CA GLN A 48 12.36 -23.41 -1.49
C GLN A 48 13.80 -23.41 -2.01
N VAL A 49 14.24 -24.50 -2.66
CA VAL A 49 15.57 -24.60 -3.27
C VAL A 49 15.77 -23.62 -4.43
N TYR A 50 14.67 -23.14 -5.04
CA TYR A 50 14.68 -22.20 -6.16
C TYR A 50 14.57 -20.74 -5.71
N VAL A 51 14.38 -20.48 -4.42
CA VAL A 51 14.32 -19.11 -3.86
C VAL A 51 15.73 -18.63 -3.56
N HIS A 52 16.10 -17.47 -4.11
CA HIS A 52 17.39 -16.87 -3.79
C HIS A 52 17.48 -16.51 -2.31
N ASN A 53 18.67 -16.70 -1.71
CA ASN A 53 18.88 -16.55 -0.27
C ASN A 53 18.42 -15.18 0.27
N VAL A 54 18.59 -14.10 -0.50
CA VAL A 54 18.16 -12.73 -0.11
C VAL A 54 16.67 -12.60 0.16
N TYR A 55 15.84 -13.48 -0.40
CA TYR A 55 14.39 -13.48 -0.22
C TYR A 55 13.93 -14.53 0.81
N LYS A 56 14.85 -15.25 1.46
CA LYS A 56 14.49 -16.14 2.56
C LYS A 56 14.04 -15.32 3.75
N VAL A 57 13.04 -15.83 4.47
CA VAL A 57 12.49 -15.20 5.68
C VAL A 57 13.57 -14.90 6.71
N SER A 58 14.61 -15.74 6.81
CA SER A 58 15.77 -15.49 7.67
C SER A 58 16.51 -14.21 7.33
N GLU A 59 16.73 -13.91 6.05
CA GLU A 59 17.43 -12.70 5.60
C GLU A 59 16.52 -11.48 5.70
N ILE A 60 15.24 -11.62 5.33
CA ILE A 60 14.23 -10.55 5.48
C ILE A 60 14.14 -10.12 6.96
N ARG A 61 14.10 -11.08 7.88
CA ARG A 61 14.09 -10.80 9.32
C ARG A 61 15.33 -10.04 9.79
N LYS A 62 16.51 -10.25 9.18
CA LYS A 62 17.72 -9.47 9.51
C LYS A 62 17.58 -8.01 9.11
N VAL A 63 16.98 -7.73 7.95
CA VAL A 63 16.74 -6.35 7.47
C VAL A 63 15.84 -5.60 8.45
N TYR A 64 14.79 -6.25 8.95
CA TYR A 64 13.84 -5.66 9.91
C TYR A 64 14.18 -5.94 11.37
N ARG A 65 15.38 -6.45 11.67
CA ARG A 65 15.80 -6.73 13.05
C ARG A 65 16.06 -5.45 13.84
N GLY A 66 16.36 -4.35 13.14
CA GLY A 66 16.53 -3.05 13.78
C GLY A 66 15.24 -2.62 14.46
N GLU A 67 15.36 -2.13 15.69
CA GLU A 67 14.25 -1.49 16.38
C GLU A 67 13.92 -0.19 15.63
N PHE A 68 12.66 -0.05 15.20
CA PHE A 68 12.18 1.23 14.70
C PHE A 68 12.11 2.19 15.89
N VAL A 69 12.97 3.20 15.90
CA VAL A 69 12.84 4.31 16.84
C VAL A 69 11.59 5.08 16.43
N PRO A 70 10.54 5.15 17.28
CA PRO A 70 9.39 5.99 17.00
C PRO A 70 9.87 7.41 16.76
N MET A 71 9.24 8.10 15.82
CA MET A 71 9.53 9.51 15.62
C MET A 71 9.28 10.25 16.95
N GLY A 72 10.24 11.06 17.39
CA GLY A 72 10.13 11.81 18.64
C GLY A 72 8.93 12.76 18.62
N ASP A 73 8.59 13.31 19.78
CA ASP A 73 7.50 14.29 19.86
C ASP A 73 7.76 15.49 18.92
N PRO A 74 6.78 15.95 18.12
CA PRO A 74 6.97 17.06 17.21
C PRO A 74 7.50 18.35 17.86
N SER A 75 7.30 18.56 19.17
CA SER A 75 7.84 19.73 19.88
C SER A 75 9.35 19.66 20.10
N THR A 76 9.96 18.47 20.03
CA THR A 76 11.42 18.28 20.17
C THR A 76 12.15 18.34 18.83
N TRP A 77 11.44 18.55 17.72
CA TRP A 77 12.07 18.60 16.40
C TRP A 77 12.70 19.96 16.16
N ASP A 78 13.92 19.96 15.61
CA ASP A 78 14.54 21.20 15.15
C ASP A 78 13.67 21.91 14.11
N ARG A 79 13.70 23.24 14.14
CA ARG A 79 13.01 24.04 13.13
C ARG A 79 13.56 23.69 11.74
N TYR A 80 12.70 23.25 10.84
CA TYR A 80 13.08 22.90 9.48
C TYR A 80 13.80 24.07 8.78
N LYS A 81 15.06 23.85 8.38
CA LYS A 81 15.91 24.83 7.67
C LYS A 81 15.96 24.62 6.15
N GLY A 82 15.29 23.59 5.64
CA GLY A 82 15.31 23.26 4.21
C GLY A 82 14.40 24.16 3.37
N ALA A 83 14.45 23.97 2.05
CA ALA A 83 13.59 24.69 1.12
C ALA A 83 12.11 24.42 1.42
N LYS A 84 11.32 25.47 1.58
CA LYS A 84 9.87 25.32 1.73
C LYS A 84 9.32 24.84 0.39
N VAL A 85 8.90 23.58 0.33
CA VAL A 85 8.18 23.05 -0.83
C VAL A 85 6.80 23.70 -0.86
N ILE A 86 6.67 24.76 -1.65
CA ILE A 86 5.40 25.43 -1.91
C ILE A 86 4.85 24.84 -3.22
N ALA A 87 3.70 24.19 -3.15
CA ALA A 87 3.02 23.74 -4.35
C ALA A 87 2.74 24.95 -5.26
N ASN A 88 3.12 24.85 -6.53
CA ASN A 88 2.86 25.90 -7.49
C ASN A 88 1.33 26.13 -7.59
N TRP A 89 0.89 27.32 -7.20
CA TRP A 89 -0.53 27.67 -7.15
C TRP A 89 -1.19 27.66 -8.54
N ILE A 90 -0.43 27.88 -9.62
CA ILE A 90 -0.90 27.84 -11.01
C ILE A 90 -1.13 26.40 -11.47
N LEU A 91 -0.29 25.46 -11.02
CA LEU A 91 -0.43 24.02 -11.30
C LEU A 91 -1.36 23.32 -10.29
N ARG A 92 -1.82 24.04 -9.28
CA ARG A 92 -2.76 23.52 -8.29
C ARG A 92 -4.12 23.38 -8.98
N ARG A 93 -4.63 22.15 -9.05
CA ARG A 93 -5.97 21.89 -9.59
C ARG A 93 -6.99 22.80 -8.91
N ALA A 94 -7.58 23.71 -9.69
CA ALA A 94 -8.73 24.50 -9.26
C ALA A 94 -9.89 23.54 -9.00
N THR A 95 -10.64 23.77 -7.92
CA THR A 95 -11.78 22.94 -7.47
C THR A 95 -12.90 22.79 -8.51
N LYS A 96 -12.90 23.57 -9.59
CA LYS A 96 -14.01 23.63 -10.56
C LYS A 96 -14.14 22.38 -11.43
N GLU A 97 -13.09 21.58 -11.60
CA GLU A 97 -13.16 20.34 -12.37
C GLU A 97 -12.31 19.27 -11.70
N ILE A 98 -12.74 18.80 -10.53
CA ILE A 98 -12.25 17.52 -10.01
C ILE A 98 -12.65 16.47 -11.06
N PRO A 99 -11.69 15.80 -11.74
CA PRO A 99 -12.02 14.69 -12.61
C PRO A 99 -12.73 13.66 -11.74
N LYS A 100 -13.91 13.20 -12.17
CA LYS A 100 -14.61 12.11 -11.48
C LYS A 100 -13.60 10.99 -11.29
N SER A 101 -13.45 10.53 -10.04
CA SER A 101 -12.52 9.46 -9.70
C SER A 101 -12.75 8.28 -10.64
N THR A 102 -11.72 7.90 -11.39
CA THR A 102 -11.70 6.68 -12.20
C THR A 102 -11.34 5.45 -11.36
N ARG A 103 -10.99 5.66 -10.08
CA ARG A 103 -10.69 4.57 -9.16
C ARG A 103 -11.98 3.83 -8.83
N TYR A 104 -11.94 2.50 -8.98
CA TYR A 104 -12.97 1.61 -8.47
C TYR A 104 -13.12 1.81 -6.95
N LEU A 105 -14.35 2.11 -6.51
CA LEU A 105 -14.69 2.16 -5.09
C LEU A 105 -14.52 0.75 -4.52
N ASN A 106 -13.79 0.61 -3.41
CA ASN A 106 -13.66 -0.66 -2.70
C ASN A 106 -14.45 -0.63 -1.38
N GLU A 107 -14.41 -1.74 -0.64
CA GLU A 107 -15.12 -1.90 0.64
C GLU A 107 -14.69 -0.89 1.72
N MET A 108 -13.52 -0.26 1.60
CA MET A 108 -13.10 0.81 2.51
C MET A 108 -13.74 2.17 2.17
N ASP A 109 -14.19 2.34 0.92
CA ASP A 109 -14.87 3.55 0.46
C ASP A 109 -16.39 3.48 0.63
N SER A 110 -16.96 2.28 0.75
CA SER A 110 -18.38 2.08 1.07
C SER A 110 -18.67 2.58 2.48
N ARG A 111 -19.45 3.65 2.56
CA ARG A 111 -19.83 4.32 3.81
C ARG A 111 -21.02 3.68 4.51
N ASP A 112 -21.44 2.50 4.07
CA ASP A 112 -22.63 1.78 4.57
C ASP A 112 -22.52 1.38 6.05
N MET A 113 -21.34 1.57 6.67
CA MET A 113 -21.05 1.20 8.06
C MET A 113 -20.83 2.39 9.00
N HIS A 114 -20.97 3.64 8.55
CA HIS A 114 -20.97 4.74 9.51
C HIS A 114 -22.30 4.71 10.26
N GLY A 115 -22.22 4.46 11.59
CA GLY A 115 -23.37 4.50 12.49
C GLY A 115 -24.15 5.83 12.38
N PRO A 116 -25.35 5.90 12.97
CA PRO A 116 -26.27 7.00 12.74
C PRO A 116 -25.57 8.36 12.89
N CYS A 117 -25.73 9.22 11.88
CA CYS A 117 -25.07 10.52 11.87
C CYS A 117 -25.55 11.33 13.08
N LYS A 118 -24.65 11.56 14.03
CA LYS A 118 -24.87 12.43 15.18
C LYS A 118 -24.58 13.86 14.78
N CYS A 119 -25.49 14.76 15.13
CA CYS A 119 -25.28 16.19 14.97
C CYS A 119 -24.07 16.62 15.81
N THR A 120 -23.07 17.25 15.19
CA THR A 120 -21.88 17.74 15.92
C THR A 120 -22.18 18.91 16.87
N ILE A 121 -23.38 19.52 16.78
CA ILE A 121 -23.78 20.64 17.64
C ILE A 121 -24.49 20.12 18.88
N CYS A 122 -25.48 19.22 18.71
CA CYS A 122 -26.34 18.78 19.82
C CYS A 122 -26.21 17.29 20.16
N GLY A 123 -25.33 16.55 19.48
CA GLY A 123 -25.05 15.13 19.72
C GLY A 123 -26.17 14.15 19.34
N ARG A 124 -27.35 14.64 18.95
CA ARG A 124 -28.51 13.80 18.60
C ARG A 124 -28.40 13.23 17.20
N GLU A 125 -28.87 12.00 17.05
CA GLU A 125 -29.03 11.31 15.77
C GLU A 125 -30.27 11.84 15.03
N GLY A 126 -30.30 11.72 13.70
CA GLY A 126 -31.45 12.11 12.87
C GLY A 126 -31.25 13.40 12.06
N HIS A 127 -30.23 14.20 12.36
CA HIS A 127 -29.86 15.37 11.56
C HIS A 127 -28.37 15.66 11.59
N SER A 128 -27.86 16.18 10.48
CA SER A 128 -26.48 16.68 10.40
C SER A 128 -26.37 18.07 11.01
N ARG A 129 -25.13 18.53 11.23
CA ARG A 129 -24.82 19.89 11.73
C ARG A 129 -25.67 20.99 11.05
N SER A 130 -25.78 20.96 9.73
CA SER A 130 -26.43 22.02 8.94
C SER A 130 -27.95 22.07 9.10
N ARG A 131 -28.57 20.99 9.59
CA ARG A 131 -30.00 20.90 9.86
C ARG A 131 -30.32 20.95 11.35
N SER A 132 -29.35 21.29 12.19
CA SER A 132 -29.59 21.43 13.61
C SER A 132 -30.50 22.61 13.90
N PRO A 133 -31.56 22.44 14.72
CA PRO A 133 -32.37 23.57 15.20
C PRO A 133 -31.53 24.61 15.95
N GLN A 134 -30.41 24.18 16.54
CA GLN A 134 -29.44 25.02 17.23
C GLN A 134 -28.44 25.71 16.29
N CYS A 135 -28.55 25.50 14.97
CA CYS A 135 -27.70 26.16 13.98
C CYS A 135 -28.09 27.63 13.74
N ALA A 136 -29.21 28.09 14.31
CA ALA A 136 -29.60 29.49 14.33
C ALA A 136 -29.03 30.18 15.59
N GLY A 137 -27.84 30.76 15.45
CA GLY A 137 -27.25 31.75 16.37
C GLY A 137 -26.99 33.06 15.60
N PRO A 138 -27.01 34.22 16.28
CA PRO A 138 -27.60 35.46 15.77
C PRO A 138 -26.86 36.01 14.55
N SER A 139 -27.63 36.52 13.60
CA SER A 139 -27.14 37.45 12.57
C SER A 139 -26.37 38.58 13.26
N SER A 140 -25.04 38.54 13.20
CA SER A 140 -24.24 39.71 13.53
C SER A 140 -24.49 40.73 12.42
N ALA A 141 -25.42 41.64 12.67
CA ALA A 141 -25.48 42.90 11.96
C ALA A 141 -24.08 43.54 12.00
N ARG A 142 -23.52 43.83 10.83
CA ARG A 142 -22.46 44.83 10.71
C ARG A 142 -22.78 45.67 9.48
N GLY A 143 -23.38 46.83 9.75
CA GLY A 143 -23.51 47.90 8.77
C GLY A 143 -22.16 48.58 8.56
N HIS A 144 -21.85 48.85 7.30
CA HIS A 144 -21.71 50.17 6.67
C HIS A 144 -21.10 49.97 5.28
#